data_AF-A0A850A4G3-F1
#
_entry.id   AF-A0A850A4G3-F1
#
_cell.length_a   1.000
_cell.length_b   1.000
_cell.length_c   1.000
_cell.angle_alpha   90.00
_cell.angle_beta   90.00
_cell.angle_gamma   90.00
#
_symmetry.space_group_name_H-M   'P 1'
#
loop_
_entity.id
_entity.type
_entity.pdbx_description
1 polymer ?
#
loop_
_entity_poly.entity_id
_entity_poly.type
_entity_poly.pdbx_seq_one_letter_code
_entity_poly.pdbx_strand_id
1 'polypeptide(L)' 'GQTLPTTLLALATPHPDRVAAALRGGDPPVVARIEADTLLFDPRTLLPGQDAALLRAITQAIS' A
#
# COMPACT_ATOMS: atom_id res chain seq x y z
N GLY A 1 18.14 1.72 -12.94
CA GLY A 1 17.76 1.39 -11.55
C GLY A 1 18.15 -0.04 -11.28
N GLN A 2 18.60 -0.35 -10.07
CA GLN A 2 18.87 -1.74 -9.65
C GLN A 2 17.58 -2.32 -9.05
N THR A 3 17.16 -3.51 -9.49
CA THR A 3 16.05 -4.25 -8.90
C THR A 3 16.59 -5.17 -7.82
N LEU A 4 16.65 -4.67 -6.58
CA LEU A 4 16.92 -5.53 -5.43
C LEU A 4 15.68 -6.39 -5.14
N PRO A 5 15.84 -7.71 -4.96
CA PRO A 5 14.73 -8.61 -4.64
C PRO A 5 14.06 -8.16 -3.33
N THR A 6 12.74 -8.26 -3.30
CA THR A 6 11.89 -7.97 -2.13
C THR A 6 10.65 -8.86 -2.18
N THR A 7 9.92 -8.93 -1.07
CA THR A 7 8.57 -9.49 -1.02
C THR A 7 7.58 -8.35 -0.88
N LEU A 8 6.48 -8.41 -1.64
CA LEU A 8 5.45 -7.39 -1.63
C LEU A 8 4.15 -7.96 -1.06
N LEU A 9 3.39 -7.13 -0.35
CA LEU A 9 1.98 -7.37 -0.13
C LEU A 9 1.22 -6.85 -1.36
N ALA A 10 0.55 -7.76 -2.06
CA ALA A 10 -0.28 -7.45 -3.22
C ALA A 10 -1.76 -7.47 -2.84
N LEU A 11 -2.47 -6.39 -3.15
CA LEU A 11 -3.90 -6.23 -2.89
C LEU A 11 -4.64 -5.97 -4.19
N ALA A 12 -5.37 -6.99 -4.66
CA ALA A 12 -6.26 -6.87 -5.81
C ALA A 12 -7.55 -6.17 -5.39
N THR A 13 -7.99 -5.20 -6.18
CA THR A 13 -9.24 -4.46 -5.97
C THR A 13 -9.79 -4.01 -7.32
N PRO A 14 -11.12 -3.92 -7.51
CA PRO A 14 -11.71 -3.44 -8.76
C PRO A 14 -11.33 -2.00 -9.14
N HIS A 15 -10.91 -1.19 -8.17
CA HIS A 15 -10.63 0.24 -8.36
C HIS A 15 -9.33 0.66 -7.65
N PRO A 16 -8.15 0.21 -8.11
CA PRO A 16 -6.87 0.46 -7.44
C PRO A 16 -6.55 1.95 -7.33
N ASP A 17 -6.87 2.77 -8.32
CA ASP A 17 -6.66 4.22 -8.27
C ASP A 17 -7.51 4.91 -7.19
N ARG A 18 -8.77 4.49 -7.03
CA ARG A 18 -9.67 5.02 -6.00
C ARG A 18 -9.14 4.69 -4.61
N VAL A 19 -8.73 3.45 -4.40
CA VAL A 19 -8.15 3.01 -3.13
C VAL A 19 -6.82 3.71 -2.88
N ALA A 20 -5.95 3.87 -3.88
CA ALA A 20 -4.70 4.63 -3.76
C ALA A 20 -4.93 6.11 -3.43
N ALA A 21 -5.97 6.74 -4.00
CA ALA A 21 -6.36 8.10 -3.65
C ALA A 21 -6.84 8.20 -2.19
N ALA A 22 -7.65 7.25 -1.73
CA ALA A 22 -8.10 7.18 -0.34
C ALA A 22 -6.92 6.98 0.62
N LEU A 23 -5.99 6.08 0.31
CA LEU A 23 -4.78 5.85 1.09
C LEU A 23 -3.90 7.10 1.21
N ARG A 24 -3.72 7.85 0.11
CA ARG A 24 -2.95 9.10 0.12
C ARG A 24 -3.61 10.22 0.93
N GLY A 25 -4.94 10.22 1.03
CA GLY A 25 -5.73 11.18 1.80
C GLY A 25 -6.00 10.78 3.24
N GLY A 26 -5.62 9.57 3.65
CA GLY A 26 -5.83 9.04 5.01
C GLY A 26 -4.83 9.55 6.03
N ASP A 27 -5.01 9.13 7.29
CA ASP A 27 -4.09 9.41 8.39
C ASP A 27 -3.65 8.09 9.09
N PRO A 28 -2.38 7.66 8.94
CA PRO A 28 -1.33 8.31 8.18
C PRO A 28 -1.51 8.17 6.66
N PRO A 29 -0.97 9.09 5.84
CA PRO A 29 -1.01 8.97 4.39
C PRO A 29 -0.12 7.80 3.95
N VAL A 30 -0.66 6.93 3.08
CA VAL A 30 0.05 5.76 2.52
C VAL A 30 0.18 5.90 1.02
N VAL A 31 1.40 5.73 0.50
CA VAL A 31 1.69 5.69 -0.94
C VAL A 31 2.02 4.24 -1.33
N ALA A 32 1.13 3.63 -2.11
CA ALA A 32 1.35 2.32 -2.72
C ALA A 32 1.76 2.45 -4.19
N ARG A 33 2.40 1.41 -4.74
CA ARG A 33 2.59 1.30 -6.19
C ARG A 33 1.39 0.59 -6.80
N ILE A 34 0.94 1.01 -7.98
CA ILE A 34 0.00 0.25 -8.79
C ILE A 34 0.78 -0.41 -9.93
N GLU A 35 0.59 -1.71 -10.12
CA GLU A 35 1.22 -2.49 -11.17
C GLU A 35 0.26 -3.61 -11.57
N ALA A 36 -0.02 -3.77 -12.86
CA ALA A 36 -1.02 -4.73 -13.37
C ALA A 36 -2.35 -4.68 -12.58
N ASP A 37 -2.91 -3.48 -12.43
CA ASP A 37 -4.16 -3.21 -11.71
C ASP A 37 -4.19 -3.68 -10.24
N THR A 38 -3.02 -3.88 -9.64
CA THR A 38 -2.86 -4.38 -8.27
C THR A 38 -2.10 -3.37 -7.43
N LEU A 39 -2.57 -3.12 -6.19
CA LEU A 39 -1.84 -2.31 -5.23
C LEU A 39 -0.72 -3.13 -4.60
N LEU A 40 0.50 -2.59 -4.63
CA LEU A 40 1.70 -3.20 -4.10
C LEU A 40 2.25 -2.35 -2.97
N PHE A 41 2.43 -3.00 -1.82
CA PHE A 41 3.08 -2.44 -0.64
C PHE A 41 4.38 -3.21 -0.41
N ASP A 42 5.45 -2.47 -0.18
CA ASP A 42 6.79 -3.03 0.01
C ASP A 42 7.19 -2.88 1.47
N PRO A 43 7.09 -3.92 2.32
CA PRO A 43 7.35 -3.80 3.76
C PRO A 43 8.74 -3.26 4.09
N ARG A 44 9.72 -3.37 3.18
CA ARG A 44 11.07 -2.81 3.38
C ARG A 44 11.10 -1.29 3.48
N THR A 45 10.03 -0.59 3.08
CA THR A 45 9.90 0.87 3.21
C THR A 45 9.29 1.30 4.53
N LEU A 46 8.83 0.36 5.36
CA LEU A 46 8.29 0.63 6.69
C LEU A 46 9.41 0.67 7.74
N LEU A 47 9.28 1.61 8.67
CA LEU A 47 10.06 1.60 9.90
C LEU A 47 9.49 0.57 10.89
N PRO A 48 10.29 0.07 11.84
CA PRO A 48 9.81 -0.82 12.90
C PRO A 48 8.58 -0.25 13.62
N GLY A 49 7.51 -1.04 13.72
CA GLY A 49 6.25 -0.66 14.36
C GLY A 49 5.25 0.11 13.47
N GLN A 50 5.56 0.38 12.20
CA GLN A 50 4.62 1.03 11.26
C GLN A 50 3.64 0.06 10.59
N ASP A 51 3.82 -1.24 10.76
CA ASP A 51 2.99 -2.30 10.20
C ASP A 51 1.52 -2.18 10.66
N ALA A 52 1.27 -1.95 11.95
CA ALA A 52 -0.08 -1.78 12.46
C ALA A 52 -0.80 -0.56 11.87
N ALA A 53 -0.06 0.55 11.67
CA ALA A 53 -0.60 1.76 11.07
C ALA A 53 -0.94 1.56 9.58
N LEU A 54 -0.06 0.86 8.84
CA LEU A 54 -0.31 0.48 7.45
C LEU A 54 -1.57 -0.38 7.32
N LEU A 55 -1.69 -1.44 8.13
CA LEU A 55 -2.83 -2.36 8.06
C LEU A 55 -4.15 -1.66 8.38
N ARG A 56 -4.15 -0.72 9.33
CA ARG A 56 -5.32 0.11 9.63
C ARG A 56 -5.70 1.00 8.44
N ALA A 57 -4.74 1.68 7.82
CA ALA A 57 -4.99 2.53 6.66
C ALA A 57 -5.53 1.72 5.46
N ILE A 58 -4.96 0.54 5.20
CA ILE A 58 -5.44 -0.38 4.15
C ILE A 58 -6.88 -0.78 4.42
N THR A 59 -7.19 -1.24 5.64
CA THR A 59 -8.53 -1.70 6.01
C THR A 59 -9.57 -0.58 5.83
N GLN A 60 -9.23 0.64 6.24
CA GLN A 60 -10.12 1.80 6.09
C GLN A 60 -10.35 2.19 4.62
N ALA A 61 -9.33 2.06 3.77
CA ALA A 61 -9.42 2.46 2.36
C ALA A 61 -10.17 1.46 1.47
N ILE A 62 -10.34 0.22 1.92
CA ILE A 62 -11.06 -0.85 1.18
C ILE A 62 -12.44 -1.17 1.75
N SER A 63 -12.80 -0.57 2.89
CA SER A 63 -14.15 -0.63 3.46
C SER A 63 -15.10 0.27 2.66
#